data_AF-A0A822IXH6-F1
#
_entry.id   AF-A0A822IXH6-F1
#
_cell.length_a   1.000
_cell.length_b   1.000
_cell.length_c   1.000
_cell.angle_alpha   90.00
_cell.angle_beta   90.00
_cell.angle_gamma   90.00
#
_symmetry.space_group_name_H-M   'P 1'
#
loop_
_entity.id
_entity.type
_entity.pdbx_description
1 polymer ?
#
loop_
_entity_poly.entity_id
_entity_poly.type
_entity_poly.pdbx_seq_one_letter_code
_entity_poly.pdbx_strand_id
1 'polypeptide(L)'
;MDIHYSAKLERFANQHLKNYLEPSSHHILIERARSLRSQLQKGEWKFLIPRDHPLTFKKNKSDLQIDISCKIEGIGSDILKHNVELQIKSTKEVNSEPIINFHIDRKIPKKQEPWNHLHIGENDEPRFPFPPMDIILLCEFILINYFPKDSEKLRKDSGWKEFVIYSQNTFQKEYFQQCRNCIENNNDITLMEHLLNYP
;
A
#
# COMPACT_ATOMS: atom_id res chain seq x y z
N MET A 1 3.13 -11.29 -7.84
CA MET A 1 2.04 -10.54 -8.48
C MET A 1 1.73 -11.20 -9.83
N ASP A 2 0.45 -11.42 -10.19
CA ASP A 2 0.11 -12.09 -11.45
C ASP A 2 -0.19 -11.11 -12.61
N ILE A 3 -0.24 -11.63 -13.84
CA ILE A 3 -0.50 -10.83 -15.06
C ILE A 3 -1.88 -10.13 -15.03
N HIS A 4 -2.86 -10.71 -14.34
CA HIS A 4 -4.21 -10.17 -14.24
C HIS A 4 -4.29 -9.00 -13.26
N TYR A 5 -3.36 -8.89 -12.30
CA TYR A 5 -3.31 -7.77 -11.35
C TYR A 5 -3.29 -6.43 -12.07
N SER A 6 -2.47 -6.27 -13.11
CA SER A 6 -2.36 -5.03 -13.88
C SER A 6 -3.69 -4.58 -14.52
N ALA A 7 -4.39 -5.51 -15.17
CA ALA A 7 -5.68 -5.24 -15.80
C ALA A 7 -6.77 -4.93 -14.76
N LYS A 8 -6.74 -5.65 -13.63
CA LYS A 8 -7.66 -5.39 -12.52
C LYS A 8 -7.38 -4.02 -11.88
N LEU A 9 -6.12 -3.63 -11.72
CA LEU A 9 -5.71 -2.32 -11.19
C LEU A 9 -6.19 -1.19 -12.10
N GLU A 10 -6.02 -1.31 -13.42
CA GLU A 10 -6.51 -0.32 -14.38
C GLU A 10 -8.05 -0.19 -14.30
N ARG A 11 -8.76 -1.31 -14.29
CA ARG A 11 -10.22 -1.33 -14.15
C ARG A 11 -10.67 -0.69 -12.84
N PHE A 12 -10.03 -1.05 -11.74
CA PHE A 12 -10.30 -0.52 -10.41
C PHE A 12 -10.09 0.99 -10.35
N ALA A 13 -8.97 1.48 -10.88
CA ALA A 13 -8.67 2.90 -10.91
C ALA A 13 -9.74 3.68 -11.69
N ASN A 14 -10.19 3.14 -12.83
CA ASN A 14 -11.24 3.76 -13.64
C ASN A 14 -12.62 3.74 -12.98
N GLN A 15 -13.02 2.61 -12.39
CA GLN A 15 -14.36 2.43 -11.84
C GLN A 15 -14.53 3.08 -10.48
N HIS A 16 -13.49 3.02 -9.64
CA HIS A 16 -13.63 3.34 -8.23
C HIS A 16 -12.77 4.51 -7.78
N LEU A 17 -11.57 4.72 -8.32
CA LEU A 17 -10.68 5.77 -7.81
C LEU A 17 -10.78 7.13 -8.52
N LYS A 18 -11.36 7.18 -9.72
CA LYS A 18 -11.46 8.41 -10.53
C LYS A 18 -12.06 9.60 -9.77
N ASN A 19 -12.99 9.34 -8.86
CA ASN A 19 -13.66 10.40 -8.10
C ASN A 19 -12.86 10.88 -6.89
N TYR A 20 -11.86 10.12 -6.43
CA TYR A 20 -11.09 10.39 -5.22
C TYR A 20 -9.66 10.86 -5.50
N LEU A 21 -9.12 10.59 -6.69
CA LEU A 21 -7.79 11.05 -7.09
C LEU A 21 -7.86 12.35 -7.88
N GLU A 22 -6.86 13.21 -7.73
CA GLU A 22 -6.68 14.34 -8.64
C GLU A 22 -6.53 13.84 -10.09
N PRO A 23 -6.98 14.60 -11.12
CA PRO A 23 -6.98 14.12 -12.50
C PRO A 23 -5.60 13.65 -13.00
N SER A 24 -4.54 14.35 -12.63
CA SER A 24 -3.16 13.97 -12.95
C SER A 24 -2.75 12.67 -12.26
N SER A 25 -3.14 12.48 -10.99
CA SER A 25 -2.86 11.27 -10.21
C SER A 25 -3.61 10.07 -10.75
N HIS A 26 -4.88 10.23 -11.14
CA HIS A 26 -5.64 9.18 -11.82
C HIS A 26 -4.95 8.74 -13.11
N HIS A 27 -4.50 9.69 -13.93
CA HIS A 27 -3.76 9.41 -15.16
C HIS A 27 -2.46 8.63 -14.89
N ILE A 28 -1.66 9.07 -13.90
CA ILE A 28 -0.43 8.37 -13.49
C ILE A 28 -0.73 6.92 -13.12
N LEU A 29 -1.75 6.66 -12.30
CA LEU A 29 -2.10 5.30 -11.87
C LEU A 29 -2.46 4.40 -13.06
N ILE A 30 -3.24 4.92 -14.01
CA ILE A 30 -3.62 4.19 -15.23
C ILE A 30 -2.39 3.85 -16.08
N GLU A 31 -1.51 4.81 -16.32
CA GLU A 31 -0.29 4.60 -17.09
C GLU A 31 0.65 3.59 -16.41
N ARG A 32 0.77 3.64 -15.08
CA ARG A 32 1.55 2.65 -14.31
C ARG A 32 0.93 1.25 -14.37
N ALA A 33 -0.40 1.14 -14.29
CA ALA A 33 -1.08 -0.16 -14.42
C ALA A 33 -0.83 -0.78 -15.81
N ARG A 34 -0.92 0.02 -16.89
CA ARG A 34 -0.64 -0.41 -18.27
C ARG A 34 0.80 -0.83 -18.47
N SER A 35 1.75 -0.03 -17.97
CA SER A 35 3.17 -0.35 -18.04
C SER A 35 3.47 -1.66 -17.31
N LEU A 36 2.91 -1.84 -16.11
CA LEU A 36 3.09 -3.05 -15.31
C LEU A 36 2.65 -4.31 -16.06
N ARG A 37 1.55 -4.25 -16.83
CA ARG A 37 1.08 -5.37 -17.66
C ARG A 37 2.16 -5.88 -18.61
N SER A 38 2.83 -4.97 -19.31
CA SER A 38 3.89 -5.30 -20.26
C SER A 38 5.15 -5.87 -19.60
N GLN A 39 5.41 -5.47 -18.35
CA GLN A 39 6.56 -5.93 -17.59
C GLN A 39 6.31 -7.33 -16.99
N LEU A 40 5.12 -7.56 -16.43
CA LEU A 40 4.72 -8.87 -15.90
C LEU A 40 4.82 -9.99 -16.95
N GLN A 41 4.59 -9.67 -18.24
CA GLN A 41 4.77 -10.61 -19.34
C GLN A 41 6.23 -11.01 -19.60
N LYS A 42 7.19 -10.14 -19.24
CA LYS A 42 8.63 -10.34 -19.42
C LYS A 42 9.29 -11.03 -18.23
N GLY A 43 8.55 -11.29 -17.15
CA GLY A 43 9.05 -11.93 -15.93
C GLY A 43 9.53 -10.93 -14.87
N GLU A 44 10.32 -9.94 -15.24
CA GLU A 44 10.75 -8.87 -14.32
C GLU A 44 9.81 -7.67 -14.37
N TRP A 45 9.43 -7.15 -13.20
CA TRP A 45 8.46 -6.06 -13.12
C TRP A 45 8.75 -5.05 -12.02
N LYS A 46 8.30 -3.82 -12.28
CA LYS A 46 8.42 -2.67 -11.40
C LYS A 46 7.17 -1.80 -11.48
N PHE A 47 6.57 -1.56 -10.33
CA PHE A 47 5.53 -0.58 -10.12
C PHE A 47 6.11 0.61 -9.33
N LEU A 48 6.18 1.78 -9.98
CA LEU A 48 6.79 2.98 -9.42
C LEU A 48 5.84 4.16 -9.50
N ILE A 49 5.57 4.76 -8.35
CA ILE A 49 4.95 6.08 -8.21
C ILE A 49 5.97 6.93 -7.47
N PRO A 50 6.64 7.87 -8.17
CA PRO A 50 7.78 8.57 -7.59
C PRO A 50 7.31 9.65 -6.60
N ARG A 51 8.17 10.02 -5.65
CA ARG A 51 7.86 11.01 -4.60
C ARG A 51 7.59 12.41 -5.11
N ASP A 52 8.23 12.79 -6.22
CA ASP A 52 8.07 14.09 -6.86
C ASP A 52 6.76 14.21 -7.65
N HIS A 53 6.13 13.07 -7.98
CA HIS A 53 4.82 12.98 -8.63
C HIS A 53 3.97 11.89 -7.97
N PRO A 54 3.56 12.11 -6.71
CA PRO A 54 2.80 11.11 -5.97
C PRO A 54 1.37 10.98 -6.51
N LEU A 55 0.65 9.93 -6.07
CA LEU A 55 -0.80 9.90 -6.20
C LEU A 55 -1.42 10.77 -5.11
N THR A 56 -1.95 11.90 -5.53
CA THR A 56 -2.67 12.83 -4.67
C THR A 56 -4.17 12.53 -4.68
N PHE A 57 -4.73 12.36 -3.49
CA PHE A 57 -6.17 12.32 -3.29
C PHE A 57 -6.75 13.73 -3.27
N LYS A 58 -7.94 13.88 -3.82
CA LYS A 58 -8.72 15.11 -3.76
C LYS A 58 -8.95 15.51 -2.31
N LYS A 59 -9.08 16.82 -2.08
CA LYS A 59 -9.36 17.35 -0.74
C LYS A 59 -10.61 16.71 -0.13
N ASN A 60 -10.45 16.21 1.09
CA ASN A 60 -11.54 15.70 1.91
C ASN A 60 -12.09 16.80 2.85
N LYS A 61 -13.05 16.45 3.70
CA LYS A 61 -13.68 17.40 4.64
C LYS A 61 -12.78 17.81 5.82
N SER A 62 -11.61 17.19 5.95
CA SER A 62 -10.68 17.41 7.06
C SER A 62 -9.58 18.42 6.71
N ASP A 63 -9.66 19.09 5.56
CA ASP A 63 -8.62 20.00 5.05
C ASP A 63 -7.23 19.35 4.94
N LEU A 64 -7.19 18.03 4.74
CA LEU A 64 -5.96 17.27 4.56
C LEU A 64 -5.74 16.88 3.11
N GLN A 65 -4.49 16.96 2.66
CA GLN A 65 -4.03 16.39 1.40
C GLN A 65 -3.26 15.11 1.70
N ILE A 66 -3.52 14.08 0.90
CA ILE A 66 -2.99 12.74 1.12
C ILE A 66 -2.31 12.30 -0.16
N ASP A 67 -1.02 12.00 -0.05
CA ASP A 67 -0.16 11.64 -1.16
C ASP A 67 0.40 10.22 -0.95
N ILE A 68 0.33 9.37 -1.97
CA ILE A 68 0.98 8.06 -1.98
C ILE A 68 2.14 8.06 -2.97
N SER A 69 3.29 7.57 -2.54
CA SER A 69 4.38 7.16 -3.45
C SER A 69 4.77 5.72 -3.15
N CYS A 70 5.29 4.99 -4.15
CA CYS A 70 5.68 3.61 -3.94
C CYS A 70 6.72 3.13 -4.94
N LYS A 71 7.47 2.12 -4.53
CA LYS A 71 8.39 1.37 -5.36
C LYS A 71 8.27 -0.11 -4.99
N ILE A 72 7.61 -0.87 -5.85
CA ILE A 72 7.45 -2.32 -5.71
C ILE A 72 8.11 -2.98 -6.93
N GLU A 73 9.03 -3.92 -6.69
CA GLU A 73 9.79 -4.62 -7.74
C GLU A 73 9.75 -6.14 -7.48
N GLY A 74 9.71 -6.94 -8.54
CA GLY A 74 9.63 -8.39 -8.41
C GLY A 74 9.99 -9.17 -9.68
N ILE A 75 10.07 -10.49 -9.53
CA ILE A 75 10.32 -11.44 -10.61
C ILE A 75 9.26 -12.55 -10.52
N GLY A 76 8.48 -12.74 -11.57
CA GLY A 76 7.34 -13.65 -11.55
C GLY A 76 6.36 -13.30 -10.42
N SER A 77 6.05 -14.28 -9.57
CA SER A 77 5.21 -14.08 -8.38
C SER A 77 5.90 -13.31 -7.26
N ASP A 78 7.24 -13.31 -7.23
CA ASP A 78 8.01 -12.98 -6.04
C ASP A 78 8.28 -11.48 -5.94
N ILE A 79 8.09 -10.93 -4.74
CA ILE A 79 8.30 -9.52 -4.45
C ILE A 79 9.71 -9.36 -3.88
N LEU A 80 10.59 -8.66 -4.60
CA LEU A 80 11.98 -8.42 -4.21
C LEU A 80 12.14 -7.12 -3.43
N LYS A 81 11.42 -6.07 -3.83
CA LYS A 81 11.40 -4.78 -3.14
C LYS A 81 9.97 -4.35 -2.92
N HIS A 82 9.69 -3.87 -1.72
CA HIS A 82 8.38 -3.37 -1.35
C HIS A 82 8.57 -2.15 -0.47
N ASN A 83 8.35 -0.98 -1.06
CA ASN A 83 8.41 0.28 -0.35
C ASN A 83 7.19 1.10 -0.71
N VAL A 84 6.42 1.50 0.29
CA VAL A 84 5.28 2.38 0.11
C VAL A 84 5.31 3.49 1.15
N GLU A 85 4.95 4.69 0.71
CA GLU A 85 4.94 5.87 1.54
C GLU A 85 3.61 6.60 1.40
N LEU A 86 3.06 7.01 2.53
CA LEU A 86 1.85 7.80 2.66
C LEU A 86 2.21 9.10 3.39
N GLN A 87 2.03 10.24 2.74
CA GLN A 87 2.25 11.56 3.32
C GLN A 87 0.91 12.26 3.55
N ILE A 88 0.75 12.91 4.70
CA ILE A 88 -0.43 13.69 5.05
C ILE A 88 -0.02 15.13 5.28
N LYS A 89 -0.62 16.07 4.54
CA LYS A 89 -0.28 17.50 4.54
C LYS A 89 -1.48 18.36 4.91
N SER A 90 -1.24 19.51 5.53
CA SER A 90 -2.28 20.51 5.76
C SER A 90 -2.58 21.23 4.45
N THR A 91 -3.85 21.40 4.10
CA THR A 91 -4.21 22.25 2.94
C THR A 91 -4.35 23.73 3.28
N LYS A 92 -4.22 24.09 4.57
CA LYS A 92 -4.31 25.48 5.05
C LYS A 92 -3.02 26.26 4.84
N GLU A 93 -1.90 25.55 4.72
CA GLU A 93 -0.58 26.12 4.54
C GLU A 93 -0.07 25.79 3.13
N VAL A 94 0.41 26.82 2.42
CA VAL A 94 0.98 26.65 1.08
C VAL A 94 2.37 26.03 1.24
N ASN A 95 2.61 24.91 0.56
CA ASN A 95 3.86 24.13 0.65
C ASN A 95 4.17 23.60 2.06
N SER A 96 3.15 23.20 2.82
CA SER A 96 3.39 22.59 4.14
C SER A 96 4.19 21.30 3.98
N GLU A 97 5.22 21.13 4.81
CA GLU A 97 5.82 19.82 5.05
C GLU A 97 4.75 18.81 5.49
N PRO A 98 4.94 17.51 5.23
CA PRO A 98 4.04 16.50 5.76
C PRO A 98 3.92 16.61 7.28
N ILE A 99 2.69 16.62 7.78
CA ILE A 99 2.38 16.54 9.21
C ILE A 99 2.69 15.12 9.70
N ILE A 100 2.41 14.12 8.87
CA ILE A 100 2.62 12.70 9.19
C ILE A 100 3.12 11.98 7.94
N ASN A 101 4.14 11.15 8.12
CA ASN A 101 4.69 10.26 7.11
C ASN A 101 4.61 8.82 7.60
N PHE A 102 4.03 7.95 6.79
CA PHE A 102 4.04 6.50 7.04
C PHE A 102 4.88 5.83 5.96
N HIS A 103 5.87 5.04 6.37
CA HIS A 103 6.63 4.18 5.48
C HIS A 103 6.33 2.73 5.77
N ILE A 104 5.94 1.97 4.75
CA ILE A 104 5.71 0.53 4.80
C ILE A 104 6.74 -0.13 3.90
N ASP A 105 7.74 -0.72 4.53
CA ASP A 105 8.92 -1.23 3.83
C ASP A 105 9.22 -2.68 4.20
N ARG A 106 9.83 -3.40 3.25
CA ARG A 106 10.49 -4.66 3.53
C ARG A 106 11.88 -4.41 4.12
N LYS A 107 12.25 -5.21 5.12
CA LYS A 107 13.55 -5.22 5.79
C LYS A 107 14.72 -5.22 4.82
N ILE A 108 15.76 -4.46 5.17
CA ILE A 108 17.06 -4.56 4.53
C ILE A 108 17.86 -5.69 5.22
N PRO A 109 18.44 -6.68 4.50
CA PRO A 109 19.06 -7.88 5.09
C PRO A 109 20.14 -7.65 6.16
N LYS A 110 20.65 -6.43 6.32
CA LYS A 110 21.71 -6.05 7.28
C LYS A 110 21.20 -5.38 8.56
N LYS A 111 19.89 -5.12 8.68
CA LYS A 111 19.29 -4.46 9.86
C LYS A 111 18.57 -5.47 10.76
N GLN A 112 18.55 -5.23 12.07
CA GLN A 112 17.79 -6.05 13.02
C GLN A 112 16.39 -5.44 13.19
N GLU A 113 15.52 -5.69 12.22
CA GLU A 113 14.15 -5.15 12.16
C GLU A 113 13.17 -6.21 11.63
N PRO A 114 11.85 -6.01 11.79
CA PRO A 114 10.83 -6.90 11.25
C PRO A 114 10.86 -6.90 9.72
N TRP A 115 10.55 -8.05 9.13
CA TRP A 115 10.63 -8.22 7.68
C TRP A 115 9.69 -7.32 6.90
N ASN A 116 8.50 -7.04 7.44
CA ASN A 116 7.63 -5.97 6.97
C ASN A 116 7.37 -5.06 8.15
N HIS A 117 7.64 -3.77 8.00
CA HIS A 117 7.48 -2.82 9.09
C HIS A 117 6.86 -1.50 8.64
N LEU A 118 6.12 -0.91 9.58
CA LEU A 118 5.61 0.45 9.50
C LEU A 118 6.56 1.37 10.26
N HIS A 119 6.85 2.52 9.67
CA HIS A 119 7.69 3.55 10.24
C HIS A 119 6.98 4.92 10.26
N ILE A 120 7.10 5.57 11.43
CA ILE A 120 6.45 6.77 12.01
C ILE A 120 6.68 8.17 11.40
N GLY A 121 7.69 8.39 10.57
CA GLY A 121 8.17 9.76 10.38
C GLY A 121 9.51 9.79 9.67
N GLU A 122 10.43 10.64 10.12
CA GLU A 122 11.79 10.71 9.55
C GLU A 122 12.83 10.16 10.55
N ASN A 123 13.70 9.26 10.09
CA ASN A 123 14.84 8.63 10.83
C ASN A 123 14.49 7.39 11.68
N ASP A 124 15.32 6.97 12.65
CA ASP A 124 15.16 5.72 13.41
C ASP A 124 13.98 5.76 14.43
N GLU A 125 12.81 6.25 14.03
CA GLU A 125 11.58 6.14 14.81
C GLU A 125 11.16 4.66 14.94
N PRO A 126 10.31 4.31 15.93
CA PRO A 126 9.94 2.93 16.17
C PRO A 126 9.39 2.26 14.90
N ARG A 127 10.00 1.13 14.55
CA ARG A 127 9.57 0.25 13.47
C ARG A 127 8.66 -0.81 14.05
N PHE A 128 7.39 -0.77 13.68
CA PHE A 128 6.41 -1.75 14.14
C PHE A 128 6.25 -2.85 13.10
N PRO A 129 6.23 -4.14 13.48
CA PRO A 129 5.76 -5.18 12.57
C PRO A 129 4.40 -4.80 12.01
N PHE A 130 4.28 -4.80 10.68
CA PHE A 130 3.08 -4.35 10.01
C PHE A 130 2.81 -5.20 8.78
N PRO A 131 1.54 -5.55 8.48
CA PRO A 131 1.24 -6.32 7.28
C PRO A 131 1.71 -5.57 6.02
N PRO A 132 2.26 -6.27 5.03
CA PRO A 132 2.59 -5.65 3.75
C PRO A 132 1.34 -5.06 3.09
N MET A 133 1.49 -3.90 2.45
CA MET A 133 0.39 -3.14 1.85
C MET A 133 0.71 -2.78 0.40
N ASP A 134 -0.19 -3.08 -0.52
CA ASP A 134 -0.09 -2.60 -1.90
C ASP A 134 -0.90 -1.31 -2.10
N ILE A 135 -0.92 -0.82 -3.34
CA ILE A 135 -1.64 0.42 -3.66
C ILE A 135 -3.15 0.31 -3.40
N ILE A 136 -3.73 -0.89 -3.55
CA ILE A 136 -5.16 -1.13 -3.36
C ILE A 136 -5.54 -1.09 -1.89
N LEU A 137 -4.77 -1.81 -1.06
CA LEU A 137 -4.98 -1.85 0.38
C LEU A 137 -4.78 -0.46 1.00
N LEU A 138 -3.83 0.33 0.48
CA LEU A 138 -3.66 1.72 0.91
C LEU A 138 -4.79 2.64 0.46
N CYS A 139 -5.31 2.46 -0.76
CA CYS A 139 -6.49 3.20 -1.19
C CYS A 139 -7.69 2.90 -0.28
N GLU A 140 -7.93 1.63 0.06
CA GLU A 140 -8.99 1.25 1.02
C GLU A 140 -8.74 1.87 2.40
N PHE A 141 -7.51 1.82 2.91
CA PHE A 141 -7.14 2.46 4.17
C PHE A 141 -7.44 3.96 4.16
N ILE A 142 -7.05 4.68 3.12
CA ILE A 142 -7.30 6.12 2.99
C ILE A 142 -8.79 6.41 2.90
N LEU A 143 -9.54 5.65 2.09
CA LEU A 143 -10.97 5.88 1.91
C LEU A 143 -11.74 5.66 3.22
N ILE A 144 -11.42 4.62 3.98
CA ILE A 144 -12.05 4.35 5.28
C ILE A 144 -11.80 5.50 6.27
N ASN A 145 -10.57 6.01 6.33
CA ASN A 145 -10.18 7.00 7.33
C ASN A 145 -10.55 8.44 6.95
N TYR A 146 -10.49 8.80 5.66
CA TYR A 146 -10.60 10.18 5.20
C TYR A 146 -11.83 10.46 4.33
N PHE A 147 -12.50 9.41 3.83
CA PHE A 147 -13.73 9.49 3.05
C PHE A 147 -14.83 8.56 3.59
N PRO A 148 -15.13 8.56 4.90
CA PRO A 148 -15.87 7.47 5.55
C PRO A 148 -17.26 7.22 4.96
N LYS A 149 -17.99 8.29 4.60
CA LYS A 149 -19.33 8.19 3.98
C LYS A 149 -19.29 7.57 2.59
N ASP A 150 -18.25 7.89 1.82
CA ASP A 150 -18.10 7.38 0.46
C ASP A 150 -17.53 5.96 0.47
N SER A 151 -16.58 5.69 1.37
CA SER A 151 -16.07 4.35 1.64
C SER A 151 -17.19 3.39 2.05
N GLU A 152 -18.13 3.81 2.90
CA GLU A 152 -19.25 2.95 3.29
C GLU A 152 -20.09 2.48 2.09
N LYS A 153 -20.35 3.38 1.13
CA LYS A 153 -21.05 3.04 -0.11
C LYS A 153 -20.19 2.13 -0.98
N LEU A 154 -18.91 2.44 -1.12
CA LEU A 154 -17.98 1.70 -1.96
C LEU A 154 -17.75 0.28 -1.45
N ARG A 155 -17.67 0.07 -0.13
CA ARG A 155 -17.54 -1.27 0.47
C ARG A 155 -18.80 -2.15 0.31
N LYS A 156 -19.92 -1.59 -0.12
CA LYS A 156 -21.13 -2.34 -0.51
C LYS A 156 -21.06 -2.81 -1.97
N ASP A 157 -20.19 -2.23 -2.79
CA ASP A 157 -19.93 -2.65 -4.17
C ASP A 157 -19.15 -3.97 -4.18
N SER A 158 -19.65 -4.96 -4.93
CA SER A 158 -19.02 -6.29 -5.00
C SER A 158 -17.71 -6.28 -5.76
N GLY A 159 -17.57 -5.44 -6.79
CA GLY A 159 -16.33 -5.30 -7.58
C GLY A 159 -15.21 -4.67 -6.76
N TRP A 160 -15.51 -3.65 -5.96
CA TRP A 160 -14.58 -3.09 -4.98
C TRP A 160 -14.10 -4.17 -4.00
N LYS A 161 -15.06 -4.86 -3.38
CA LYS A 161 -14.79 -5.85 -2.33
C LYS A 161 -13.97 -7.03 -2.85
N GLU A 162 -14.31 -7.55 -4.03
CA GLU A 162 -13.54 -8.62 -4.68
C GLU A 162 -12.07 -8.24 -4.86
N PHE A 163 -11.80 -6.99 -5.23
CA PHE A 163 -10.44 -6.56 -5.52
C PHE A 163 -9.61 -6.23 -4.27
N VAL A 164 -10.25 -5.67 -3.23
CA VAL A 164 -9.63 -5.57 -1.90
C VAL A 164 -9.28 -6.98 -1.40
N ILE A 165 -10.21 -7.94 -1.48
CA ILE A 165 -9.97 -9.33 -1.07
C ILE A 165 -8.83 -9.98 -1.88
N TYR A 166 -8.78 -9.75 -3.19
CA TYR A 166 -7.67 -10.23 -4.02
C TYR A 166 -6.32 -9.70 -3.52
N SER A 167 -6.24 -8.41 -3.19
CA SER A 167 -5.03 -7.77 -2.69
C SER A 167 -4.66 -8.28 -1.29
N GLN A 168 -5.64 -8.45 -0.40
CA GLN A 168 -5.43 -9.09 0.90
C GLN A 168 -4.87 -10.51 0.75
N ASN A 169 -5.41 -11.31 -0.17
CA ASN A 169 -4.92 -12.66 -0.43
C ASN A 169 -3.49 -12.69 -0.98
N THR A 170 -3.13 -11.68 -1.78
CA THR A 170 -1.82 -11.59 -2.42
C THR A 170 -0.73 -11.13 -1.46
N PHE A 171 -1.04 -10.14 -0.61
CA PHE A 171 -0.04 -9.50 0.25
C PHE A 171 -0.15 -9.91 1.71
N GLN A 172 -1.36 -10.01 2.27
CA GLN A 172 -1.56 -10.11 3.71
C GLN A 172 -1.83 -11.52 4.24
N LYS A 173 -2.29 -12.45 3.38
CA LYS A 173 -2.74 -13.78 3.81
C LYS A 173 -1.65 -14.55 4.57
N GLU A 174 -0.45 -14.61 4.01
CA GLU A 174 0.67 -15.29 4.64
C GLU A 174 1.04 -14.64 5.98
N TYR A 175 1.18 -13.31 6.00
CA TYR A 175 1.46 -12.55 7.22
C TYR A 175 0.48 -12.88 8.35
N PHE A 176 -0.84 -12.82 8.09
CA PHE A 176 -1.84 -13.11 9.12
C PHE A 176 -1.89 -14.59 9.50
N GLN A 177 -1.61 -15.50 8.58
CA GLN A 177 -1.50 -16.92 8.89
C GLN A 177 -0.33 -17.19 9.85
N GLN A 178 0.80 -16.51 9.69
CA GLN A 178 1.93 -16.61 10.63
C GLN A 178 1.60 -16.05 12.01
N CYS A 179 0.97 -14.86 12.06
CA CYS A 179 0.52 -14.28 13.32
C CYS A 179 -0.39 -15.25 14.08
N ARG A 180 -1.35 -15.84 13.38
CA ARG A 180 -2.27 -16.84 13.95
C ARG A 180 -1.53 -18.07 14.44
N ASN A 181 -0.66 -18.65 13.61
CA ASN A 181 0.09 -19.85 13.95
C ASN A 181 0.95 -19.65 15.20
N CYS A 182 1.60 -18.48 15.33
CA CYS A 182 2.40 -18.14 16.50
C CYS A 182 1.53 -18.06 17.77
N ILE A 183 0.39 -17.35 17.71
CA ILE A 183 -0.51 -17.18 18.86
C ILE A 183 -1.13 -18.52 19.29
N GLU A 184 -1.52 -19.36 18.33
CA GLU A 184 -2.23 -20.61 18.62
C GLU A 184 -1.29 -21.77 19.02
N ASN A 185 -0.06 -21.79 18.50
CA ASN A 185 0.80 -22.98 18.59
C ASN A 185 2.18 -22.74 19.22
N ASN A 186 2.57 -21.49 19.51
CA ASN A 186 3.90 -21.19 20.02
C ASN A 186 3.82 -20.49 21.38
N ASN A 187 4.22 -21.21 22.43
CA ASN A 187 4.20 -20.70 23.80
C ASN A 187 5.54 -20.13 24.26
N ASP A 188 6.60 -20.29 23.45
CA ASP A 188 7.98 -20.01 23.87
C ASP A 188 8.51 -18.66 23.36
N ILE A 189 7.84 -18.03 22.39
CA ILE A 189 8.21 -16.72 21.85
C ILE A 189 7.01 -15.78 21.75
N THR A 190 7.28 -14.47 21.85
CA THR A 190 6.24 -13.46 21.60
C THR A 190 5.99 -13.28 20.10
N LEU A 191 4.80 -12.80 19.72
CA LEU A 191 4.50 -12.47 18.32
C LEU A 191 5.49 -11.46 17.73
N MET A 192 5.93 -10.48 18.52
CA MET A 192 6.88 -9.46 18.06
C MET A 192 8.25 -10.07 17.74
N GLU A 193 8.73 -11.00 18.58
CA GLU A 193 9.96 -11.76 18.32
C GLU A 193 9.84 -12.67 17.11
N HIS A 194 8.68 -13.31 16.93
CA HIS A 194 8.40 -14.12 15.75
C HIS A 194 8.50 -13.29 14.45
N LEU A 195 7.86 -12.13 14.41
CA LEU A 195 7.84 -11.25 13.24
C LEU A 195 9.19 -10.56 12.95
N LEU A 196 10.08 -10.46 13.93
CA LEU A 196 11.46 -9.99 13.72
C LEU A 196 12.28 -10.96 12.84
N ASN A 197 11.99 -12.25 12.95
CA ASN A 197 12.79 -13.30 12.35
C ASN A 197 12.17 -13.91 11.07
N TYR A 198 10.90 -13.64 10.78
CA TYR A 198 10.14 -14.31 9.71
C TYR A 198 10.03 -13.50 8.40
N PRO A 199 10.47 -14.04 7.23
CA PRO A 199 10.58 -13.34 5.93
C PRO A 199 9.33 -12.88 5.19
#